data_AF-A0AA35SBA9-F1
#
_entry.id   AF-A0AA35SBA9-F1
#
_cell.length_a   1.000
_cell.length_b   1.000
_cell.length_c   1.000
_cell.angle_alpha   90.00
_cell.angle_beta   90.00
_cell.angle_gamma   90.00
#
_symmetry.space_group_name_H-M   'P 1'
#
loop_
_entity.id
_entity.type
_entity.pdbx_description
1 polymer ?
#
loop_
_entity_poly.entity_id
_entity_poly.type
_entity_poly.pdbx_seq_one_letter_code
_entity_poly.pdbx_strand_id
1 'polypeptide(L)'
;EQRFTVVEKYSVDLTELARLGKLDPVVGRDDEIRQVMQTLTRRTKNNPVLIGDAGVGKTAIAEGLAIKILDDDVPDSSATGA
;
A
#
# COMPACT_ATOMS: atom_id res chain seq x y z
N GLU A 1 15.65 -12.71 -16.85
CA GLU A 1 14.52 -13.62 -16.55
C GLU A 1 14.53 -14.23 -15.14
N GLN A 2 15.66 -14.36 -14.44
CA GLN A 2 15.67 -14.93 -13.06
C GLN A 2 15.11 -14.03 -11.94
N ARG A 3 14.83 -12.74 -12.17
CA ARG A 3 14.41 -11.81 -11.10
C ARG A 3 12.94 -11.98 -10.70
N PHE A 4 12.05 -12.28 -11.65
CA PHE A 4 10.63 -12.47 -11.37
C PHE A 4 10.40 -13.68 -10.44
N THR A 5 11.15 -14.75 -10.66
CA THR A 5 11.01 -16.01 -9.90
C THR A 5 11.42 -15.89 -8.42
N VAL A 6 12.29 -14.93 -8.07
CA VAL A 6 12.69 -14.71 -6.67
C VAL A 6 11.60 -13.95 -5.91
N VAL A 7 11.05 -12.90 -6.51
CA VAL A 7 10.00 -12.09 -5.87
C VAL A 7 8.75 -12.94 -5.64
N GLU A 8 8.33 -13.71 -6.65
CA GLU A 8 7.18 -14.63 -6.54
C GLU A 8 7.35 -15.70 -5.47
N LYS A 9 8.59 -16.16 -5.24
CA LYS A 9 8.88 -17.21 -4.26
C LYS A 9 8.86 -16.71 -2.81
N TYR A 10 9.24 -15.46 -2.58
CA TYR A 10 9.47 -14.92 -1.22
C TYR A 10 8.55 -13.77 -0.83
N SER A 11 7.72 -13.28 -1.75
CA SER A 11 6.81 -12.15 -1.54
C SER A 11 5.38 -12.55 -1.89
N VAL A 12 4.43 -11.77 -1.40
CA VAL A 12 3.02 -11.87 -1.79
C VAL A 12 2.65 -10.59 -2.53
N ASP A 13 2.09 -10.72 -3.72
CA ASP A 13 1.60 -9.58 -4.48
C ASP A 13 0.21 -9.17 -3.99
N LEU A 14 0.16 -8.15 -3.13
CA LEU A 14 -1.10 -7.60 -2.61
C LEU A 14 -1.95 -6.94 -3.71
N THR A 15 -1.33 -6.38 -4.76
CA THR A 15 -2.08 -5.74 -5.86
C THR A 15 -2.79 -6.77 -6.73
N GLU A 16 -2.17 -7.94 -6.95
CA GLU A 16 -2.84 -9.07 -7.59
C GLU A 16 -3.95 -9.65 -6.70
N LEU A 17 -3.73 -9.78 -5.40
CA LEU A 17 -4.79 -10.21 -4.48
C LEU A 17 -5.98 -9.25 -4.47
N ALA A 18 -5.73 -7.94 -4.52
CA ALA A 18 -6.78 -6.92 -4.66
C ALA A 18 -7.55 -7.12 -5.97
N ARG A 19 -6.84 -7.29 -7.10
CA ARG A 19 -7.43 -7.52 -8.42
C ARG A 19 -8.31 -8.77 -8.46
N LEU A 20 -7.90 -9.82 -7.76
CA LEU A 20 -8.65 -11.07 -7.63
C LEU A 20 -9.80 -11.00 -6.62
N GLY A 21 -10.01 -9.88 -5.93
CA GLY A 21 -11.04 -9.71 -4.90
C GLY A 21 -10.81 -10.58 -3.66
N LYS A 22 -9.56 -10.93 -3.37
CA LYS A 22 -9.17 -11.81 -2.25
C LYS A 22 -8.77 -11.06 -0.97
N LEU A 23 -8.70 -9.74 -1.04
CA LEU A 23 -8.47 -8.90 0.14
C LEU A 23 -9.80 -8.49 0.75
N ASP A 24 -9.88 -8.52 2.07
CA ASP A 24 -11.05 -8.05 2.80
C ASP A 24 -11.17 -6.52 2.66
N PRO A 25 -12.39 -5.96 2.60
CA PRO A 25 -12.58 -4.53 2.56
C PRO A 25 -12.06 -3.89 3.85
N VAL A 26 -11.19 -2.90 3.72
CA VAL A 26 -10.58 -2.21 4.84
C VAL A 26 -11.47 -1.05 5.28
N VAL A 27 -11.92 -1.05 6.54
CA VAL A 27 -12.82 -0.02 7.10
C VAL A 27 -12.14 0.74 8.22
N GLY A 28 -12.27 2.06 8.23
CA GLY A 28 -11.80 2.92 9.32
C GLY A 28 -10.29 3.15 9.37
N ARG A 29 -9.57 2.89 8.27
CA ARG A 29 -8.11 3.11 8.14
C ARG A 29 -7.74 4.10 7.02
N ASP A 30 -8.73 4.86 6.54
CA ASP A 30 -8.53 5.76 5.39
C ASP A 30 -7.48 6.83 5.67
N ASP A 31 -7.42 7.35 6.90
CA ASP A 31 -6.47 8.40 7.26
C ASP A 31 -5.03 7.88 7.28
N GLU A 32 -4.80 6.68 7.85
CA GLU A 32 -3.48 6.04 7.83
C GLU A 32 -3.06 5.67 6.40
N ILE A 33 -3.97 5.14 5.59
CA ILE A 33 -3.69 4.82 4.18
C ILE A 33 -3.32 6.09 3.41
N ARG A 34 -4.07 7.19 3.59
CA ARG A 34 -3.72 8.49 2.99
C ARG A 34 -2.36 9.00 3.45
N GLN A 35 -2.02 8.87 4.73
CA GLN A 35 -0.71 9.27 5.24
C GLN A 35 0.44 8.45 4.64
N VAL A 36 0.23 7.15 4.43
CA VAL A 36 1.16 6.27 3.73
C VAL A 36 1.35 6.73 2.29
N MET A 37 0.27 6.98 1.55
CA MET A 37 0.33 7.51 0.17
C MET A 37 1.09 8.83 0.08
N GLN A 38 0.77 9.79 0.95
CA GLN A 38 1.48 11.07 1.03
C GLN A 38 2.96 10.93 1.39
N THR A 39 3.33 9.91 2.16
CA THR A 39 4.74 9.65 2.48
C THR A 39 5.47 9.11 1.27
N LEU A 40 4.87 8.19 0.53
CA LEU A 40 5.46 7.59 -0.68
C LEU A 40 5.75 8.63 -1.78
N THR A 41 4.95 9.70 -1.88
CA THR A 41 5.12 10.77 -2.88
C THR A 41 6.18 11.81 -2.53
N ARG A 42 6.82 11.75 -1.34
CA ARG A 42 7.83 12.72 -0.92
C ARG A 42 9.14 12.56 -1.69
N ARG A 43 9.91 13.66 -1.80
CA ARG A 43 11.27 13.64 -2.35
C ARG A 43 12.30 12.95 -1.44
N THR A 44 12.11 13.04 -0.12
CA THR A 44 13.01 12.46 0.87
C THR A 44 12.21 11.78 1.99
N LYS A 45 12.80 10.76 2.63
CA LYS A 45 12.14 9.93 3.66
C LYS A 45 10.78 9.41 3.19
N ASN A 46 10.75 8.87 1.98
CA ASN A 46 9.55 8.41 1.29
C ASN A 46 9.15 6.97 1.61
N ASN A 47 9.81 6.33 2.57
CA ASN A 47 9.51 4.96 2.99
C ASN A 47 8.72 5.00 4.31
N PRO A 48 7.38 4.83 4.27
CA PRO A 48 6.57 4.81 5.48
C PRO A 48 6.89 3.57 6.32
N VAL A 49 6.89 3.74 7.65
CA VAL A 49 7.07 2.65 8.61
C VAL A 49 5.88 2.65 9.55
N LEU A 50 5.08 1.57 9.52
CA LEU A 50 3.92 1.40 10.38
C LEU A 50 4.36 0.81 11.72
N ILE A 51 4.10 1.53 12.81
CA ILE A 51 4.48 1.14 14.18
C ILE A 51 3.22 0.94 15.01
N GLY A 52 3.21 -0.10 15.84
CA GLY A 52 2.13 -0.41 16.77
C GLY A 52 2.22 -1.84 17.28
N ASP A 53 1.33 -2.23 18.18
CA ASP A 53 1.31 -3.59 18.75
C ASP A 53 0.92 -4.66 17.73
N ALA A 54 1.18 -5.93 18.04
CA ALA A 54 0.71 -7.05 17.23
C ALA A 54 -0.83 -7.06 17.18
N GLY A 55 -1.41 -7.33 16.01
CA GLY A 55 -2.86 -7.43 15.84
C GLY A 55 -3.63 -6.12 15.62
N VAL A 56 -2.98 -4.95 15.71
CA VAL A 56 -3.68 -3.64 15.51
C VAL A 56 -4.11 -3.34 14.07
N GLY A 57 -3.83 -4.23 13.11
CA GLY A 57 -4.22 -4.06 11.71
C GLY A 57 -3.18 -3.34 10.83
N LYS A 58 -1.88 -3.43 11.16
CA LYS A 58 -0.81 -2.88 10.29
C LYS A 58 -0.84 -3.47 8.88
N THR A 59 -1.13 -4.77 8.76
CA THR A 59 -1.27 -5.45 7.47
C THR A 59 -2.47 -4.92 6.68
N ALA A 60 -3.59 -4.65 7.36
CA ALA A 60 -4.79 -4.11 6.72
C ALA A 60 -4.54 -2.74 6.07
N ILE A 61 -3.62 -1.92 6.61
CA ILE A 61 -3.22 -0.66 5.96
C ILE A 61 -2.52 -0.92 4.63
N ALA A 62 -1.66 -1.94 4.55
CA ALA A 62 -0.97 -2.32 3.31
C ALA A 62 -1.94 -2.94 2.28
N GLU A 63 -2.88 -3.75 2.73
CA GLU A 63 -3.95 -4.32 1.90
C GLU A 63 -4.89 -3.22 1.36
N GLY A 64 -5.28 -2.29 2.22
CA GLY A 64 -6.09 -1.13 1.83
C GLY A 64 -5.38 -0.23 0.84
N LEU A 65 -4.06 -0.02 1.00
CA LEU A 65 -3.25 0.68 -0.01
C LEU A 65 -3.29 -0.04 -1.37
N ALA A 66 -3.19 -1.38 -1.40
CA ALA A 66 -3.25 -2.14 -2.65
C ALA A 66 -4.61 -2.01 -3.34
N ILE A 67 -5.71 -2.00 -2.58
CA ILE A 67 -7.06 -1.73 -3.10
C ILE A 67 -7.13 -0.31 -3.69
N LYS A 68 -6.63 0.70 -2.98
CA LYS A 68 -6.62 2.09 -3.46
C LYS A 68 -5.81 2.28 -4.75
N ILE A 69 -4.68 1.59 -4.87
CA ILE A 69 -3.88 1.56 -6.10
C ILE A 69 -4.68 0.93 -7.25
N LEU A 70 -5.43 -0.14 -7.00
CA LEU A 70 -6.27 -0.78 -8.02
C LEU A 70 -7.42 0.12 -8.48
N ASP A 71 -8.01 0.88 -7.56
CA ASP A 71 -9.14 1.79 -7.82
C ASP A 71 -8.71 3.12 -8.47
N ASP A 72 -7.42 3.29 -8.81
CA ASP A 72 -6.80 4.56 -9.22
C ASP A 72 -7.05 5.73 -8.23
N ASP A 73 -7.37 5.42 -6.97
CA ASP A 73 -7.58 6.39 -5.87
C ASP A 73 -6.24 6.69 -5.17
N VAL A 74 -5.26 7.16 -5.95
CA VAL A 74 -3.92 7.52 -5.48
C VAL A 74 -3.58 8.95 -5.87
N PRO A 75 -2.82 9.70 -5.05
CA PRO A 75 -2.46 11.08 -5.37
C PRO A 75 -1.57 11.13 -6.62
N ASP A 76 -1.92 12.01 -7.56
CA ASP A 76 -1.06 12.32 -8.70
C ASP A 76 0.30 12.82 -8.22
N SER A 77 1.37 12.23 -8.76
CA SER A 77 2.76 12.67 -8.50
C SER A 77 3.02 14.15 -8.86
N SER A 78 2.17 14.75 -9.70
CA SER A 78 2.19 16.18 -10.05
C SER A 78 1.50 17.11 -9.04
N ALA A 79 0.74 16.56 -8.08
CA ALA A 79 -0.04 17.37 -7.12
C ALA A 79 0.76 17.80 -5.87
N THR A 80 2.01 17.35 -5.71
CA THR A 80 2.87 17.76 -4.58
C THR A 80 3.96 18.72 -5.06
N GLY A 81 3.56 19.97 -5.32
CA GLY A 81 4.44 21.00 -5.83
C GLY A 81 3.79 22.39 -5.89
N ALA A 82 3.32 22.89 -4.74
CA ALA A 82 3.19 24.32 -4.44
C ALA A 82 3.41 24.52 -2.94
#